data_AF-A0A0Q6NZD2-F1
#
_entry.id   AF-A0A0Q6NZD2-F1
#
_cell.length_a   1.000
_cell.length_b   1.000
_cell.length_c   1.000
_cell.angle_alpha   90.00
_cell.angle_beta   90.00
_cell.angle_gamma   90.00
#
_symmetry.space_group_name_H-M   'P 1'
#
loop_
_entity.id
_entity.type
_entity.pdbx_description
1 polymer ?
#
loop_
_entity_poly.entity_id
_entity_poly.type
_entity_poly.pdbx_seq_one_letter_code
_entity_poly.pdbx_strand_id
1 'polypeptide(L)'
;MLDAQTSFVTDPVSPCAGEDFTVSWQEINVGDEPSGEYQDTFDLNDQGSGSSDALICDSLEPGQSVTRSLTFNLPAGNYTMTLVIKAGVPLTLGNVIIDECL
;
A
#
# COMPACT_ATOMS: atom_id res chain seq x y z
N MET A 1 15.93 18.44 -9.88
CA MET A 1 15.68 17.12 -10.48
C MET A 1 15.72 16.05 -9.40
N LEU A 2 14.64 16.02 -8.62
CA LEU A 2 14.30 14.94 -7.72
C LEU A 2 12.89 14.51 -8.11
N ASP A 3 12.69 13.23 -8.41
CA ASP A 3 11.36 12.64 -8.29
C ASP A 3 11.22 12.20 -6.83
N ALA A 4 10.19 12.71 -6.17
CA ALA A 4 9.87 12.39 -4.79
C ALA A 4 8.39 12.06 -4.74
N GLN A 5 8.07 10.90 -4.19
CA GLN A 5 6.70 10.43 -4.08
C GLN A 5 6.31 10.30 -2.62
N THR A 6 5.11 10.74 -2.27
CA THR A 6 4.54 10.57 -0.93
C THR A 6 3.17 9.92 -1.05
N SER A 7 2.77 9.16 -0.02
CA SER A 7 1.44 8.58 0.04
C SER A 7 0.72 8.78 1.36
N PHE A 8 -0.61 8.72 1.28
CA PHE A 8 -1.51 8.57 2.43
C PHE A 8 -2.36 7.32 2.20
N VAL A 9 -2.35 6.40 3.16
CA VAL A 9 -3.10 5.15 3.08
C VAL A 9 -4.38 5.26 3.89
N THR A 10 -5.49 4.80 3.35
CA THR A 10 -6.73 4.64 4.10
C THR A 10 -6.75 3.25 4.72
N ASP A 11 -6.99 3.18 6.04
CA ASP A 11 -7.13 1.90 6.73
C ASP A 11 -8.27 1.08 6.11
N PRO A 12 -8.03 -0.21 5.78
CA PRO A 12 -9.11 -1.09 5.38
C PRO A 12 -10.11 -1.25 6.54
N VAL A 13 -11.39 -1.09 6.23
CA VAL A 13 -12.45 -1.06 7.25
C VAL A 13 -12.83 -2.49 7.62
N SER A 14 -12.47 -2.92 8.84
CA SER A 14 -12.90 -4.17 9.49
C SER A 14 -13.00 -5.39 8.55
N PRO A 15 -11.91 -5.79 7.89
CA PRO A 15 -11.91 -6.92 6.98
C PRO A 15 -12.27 -8.23 7.68
N CYS A 16 -13.08 -9.04 7.00
CA CYS A 16 -13.45 -10.38 7.43
C CYS A 16 -12.41 -11.42 6.98
N ALA A 17 -12.10 -12.36 7.87
CA ALA A 17 -11.17 -13.44 7.59
C ALA A 17 -11.60 -14.26 6.36
N GLY A 18 -10.66 -14.44 5.42
CA GLY A 18 -10.91 -15.18 4.18
C GLY A 18 -11.75 -14.43 3.14
N GLU A 19 -12.16 -13.19 3.41
CA GLU A 19 -12.78 -12.31 2.43
C GLU A 19 -11.75 -11.34 1.85
N ASP A 20 -12.02 -10.92 0.61
CA ASP A 20 -11.21 -9.91 -0.06
C ASP A 20 -11.43 -8.55 0.59
N PHE A 21 -10.33 -7.87 0.93
CA PHE A 21 -10.36 -6.48 1.37
C PHE A 21 -9.39 -5.63 0.56
N THR A 22 -9.75 -4.37 0.36
CA THR A 22 -8.97 -3.46 -0.48
C THR A 22 -8.22 -2.45 0.38
N VAL A 23 -6.91 -2.39 0.20
CA VAL A 23 -6.07 -1.29 0.67
C VAL A 23 -6.02 -0.25 -0.43
N SER A 24 -6.35 1.00 -0.09
CA SER A 24 -6.26 2.13 -1.03
C SER A 24 -5.30 3.17 -0.49
N TRP A 25 -4.52 3.79 -1.38
CA TRP A 25 -3.64 4.88 -1.02
C TRP A 25 -3.64 5.97 -2.09
N GLN A 26 -3.48 7.22 -1.66
CA GLN A 26 -3.26 8.35 -2.54
C GLN A 26 -1.76 8.58 -2.66
N GLU A 27 -1.27 8.80 -3.87
CA GLU A 27 0.11 9.16 -4.16
C GLU A 27 0.19 10.50 -4.86
N ILE A 28 1.30 11.21 -4.65
CA ILE A 28 1.64 12.44 -5.36
C ILE A 28 3.13 12.49 -5.68
N ASN A 29 3.45 12.88 -6.92
CA ASN A 29 4.82 13.26 -7.28
C ASN A 29 5.06 14.72 -6.84
N VAL A 30 5.81 14.91 -5.76
CA VAL A 30 6.22 16.22 -5.23
C VAL A 30 7.56 16.70 -5.80
N GLY A 31 8.13 15.95 -6.75
CA GLY A 31 9.32 16.27 -7.50
C GLY A 31 9.12 17.34 -8.56
N ASP A 32 10.20 17.70 -9.24
CA ASP A 32 10.23 18.65 -10.36
C ASP A 32 10.30 17.97 -11.74
N GLU A 33 10.25 16.64 -11.78
CA GLU A 33 10.36 15.82 -12.99
C GLU A 33 9.36 14.66 -13.01
N PRO A 34 9.00 14.11 -14.18
CA PRO A 34 8.18 12.90 -14.27
C PRO A 34 8.80 11.73 -13.53
N SER A 35 7.98 10.90 -12.87
CA SER A 35 8.50 9.78 -12.09
C SER A 35 9.08 8.65 -12.94
N GLY A 36 8.63 8.52 -14.19
CA GLY A 36 8.73 7.28 -14.95
C GLY A 36 7.82 6.20 -14.36
N GLU A 37 7.80 5.02 -14.97
CA GLU A 37 7.17 3.84 -14.37
C GLU A 37 7.91 3.45 -13.08
N TYR A 38 7.16 3.05 -12.05
CA TYR A 38 7.71 2.59 -10.78
C TYR A 38 6.87 1.44 -10.22
N GLN A 39 7.30 0.90 -9.08
CA GLN A 39 6.60 -0.15 -8.38
C GLN A 39 6.41 0.24 -6.92
N ASP A 40 5.22 -0.05 -6.41
CA ASP A 40 4.92 -0.02 -5.00
C ASP A 40 4.80 -1.45 -4.48
N THR A 41 5.32 -1.69 -3.28
CA THR A 41 5.27 -3.00 -2.64
C THR A 41 4.62 -2.90 -1.29
N PHE A 42 3.60 -3.70 -1.06
CA PHE A 42 2.96 -3.88 0.24
C PHE A 42 3.39 -5.19 0.87
N ASP A 43 3.60 -5.15 2.19
CA ASP A 43 3.84 -6.31 3.03
C ASP A 43 2.89 -6.25 4.23
N LEU A 44 2.13 -7.32 4.42
CA LEU A 44 1.22 -7.56 5.55
C LEU A 44 1.76 -8.76 6.32
N ASN A 45 2.35 -8.53 7.48
CA ASN A 45 3.04 -9.57 8.25
C ASN A 45 2.46 -9.70 9.67
N ASP A 46 2.10 -10.92 10.05
CA ASP A 46 1.70 -11.32 11.39
C ASP A 46 2.67 -12.40 11.93
N GLN A 47 3.85 -11.95 12.35
CA GLN A 47 4.87 -12.70 13.11
C GLN A 47 5.11 -14.15 12.66
N GLY A 48 5.06 -14.43 11.35
CA GLY A 48 5.26 -15.76 10.77
C GLY A 48 4.26 -16.17 9.69
N SER A 49 3.17 -15.41 9.52
CA SER A 49 2.25 -15.52 8.38
C SER A 49 2.02 -14.15 7.74
N GLY A 50 1.52 -14.10 6.51
CA GLY A 50 1.34 -12.83 5.83
C GLY A 50 1.07 -12.95 4.34
N SER A 51 0.95 -11.80 3.70
CA SER A 51 0.93 -11.66 2.25
C SER A 51 1.72 -10.42 1.85
N SER A 52 2.36 -10.50 0.70
CA SER A 52 2.96 -9.35 0.05
C SER A 52 2.46 -9.28 -1.38
N ASP A 53 2.24 -8.06 -1.87
CA ASP A 53 1.81 -7.82 -3.24
C ASP A 53 2.40 -6.52 -3.74
N ALA A 54 2.45 -6.36 -5.06
CA ALA A 54 3.06 -5.20 -5.69
C ALA A 54 2.22 -4.68 -6.85
N LEU A 55 2.24 -3.35 -7.01
CA LEU A 55 1.60 -2.67 -8.12
C LEU A 55 2.67 -2.03 -9.00
N ILE A 56 2.65 -2.35 -10.30
CA ILE A 56 3.39 -1.56 -11.29
C ILE A 56 2.57 -0.32 -11.60
N CYS A 57 3.15 0.85 -11.32
CA CYS A 57 2.50 2.14 -11.37
C CYS A 57 2.93 2.93 -12.60
N ASP A 58 1.95 3.45 -13.34
CA ASP A 58 2.18 4.40 -14.42
C ASP A 58 2.87 5.66 -13.90
N SER A 59 3.59 6.34 -14.79
CA SER A 59 4.27 7.61 -14.51
C SER A 59 3.31 8.68 -13.99
N LEU A 60 3.79 9.47 -13.03
CA LEU A 60 3.15 10.67 -12.51
C LEU A 60 3.96 11.90 -12.93
N GLU A 61 3.27 12.87 -13.54
CA GLU A 61 3.85 14.19 -13.80
C GLU A 61 4.06 14.98 -12.49
N PRO A 62 4.94 15.98 -12.47
CA PRO A 62 5.12 16.86 -11.31
C PRO A 62 3.80 17.45 -10.80
N GLY A 63 3.53 17.26 -9.51
CA GLY A 63 2.31 17.71 -8.83
C GLY A 63 1.06 16.87 -9.11
N GLN A 64 1.15 15.82 -9.95
CA GLN A 64 0.02 14.93 -10.20
C GLN A 64 -0.21 14.02 -8.99
N SER A 65 -1.49 13.85 -8.64
CA SER A 65 -1.93 12.86 -7.66
C SER A 65 -2.76 11.77 -8.30
N VAL A 66 -2.70 10.57 -7.71
CA VAL A 66 -3.50 9.42 -8.13
C VAL A 66 -3.92 8.61 -6.90
N THR A 67 -5.07 7.95 -6.98
CA THR A 67 -5.45 6.93 -6.01
C THR A 67 -5.17 5.55 -6.60
N ARG A 68 -4.49 4.73 -5.82
CA ARG A 68 -4.13 3.35 -6.13
C ARG A 68 -4.80 2.40 -5.14
N SER A 69 -4.86 1.12 -5.51
CA SER A 69 -5.45 0.09 -4.65
C SER A 69 -4.88 -1.29 -4.95
N LEU A 70 -4.78 -2.12 -3.91
CA LEU A 70 -4.49 -3.56 -3.98
C LEU A 70 -5.52 -4.31 -3.14
N THR A 71 -5.85 -5.52 -3.58
CA THR A 71 -6.81 -6.39 -2.88
C THR A 71 -6.05 -7.55 -2.26
N PHE A 72 -6.33 -7.81 -0.99
CA PHE A 72 -5.74 -8.87 -0.21
C PHE A 72 -6.83 -9.81 0.28
N ASN A 73 -6.45 -11.07 0.45
CA ASN A 73 -7.24 -12.10 1.11
C ASN A 73 -6.35 -12.74 2.16
N LEU A 74 -6.71 -12.62 3.43
CA LEU A 74 -5.90 -13.07 4.55
C LEU A 74 -6.80 -13.74 5.60
N PRO A 75 -6.28 -14.72 6.36
CA PRO A 75 -6.99 -15.26 7.50
C PRO A 75 -7.09 -14.24 8.65
N ALA A 76 -7.84 -14.59 9.69
CA ALA A 76 -7.89 -13.77 10.90
C ALA A 76 -6.49 -13.62 11.51
N GLY A 77 -6.16 -12.40 11.94
CA GLY A 77 -4.81 -12.07 12.40
C GLY A 77 -4.60 -10.58 12.61
N ASN A 78 -3.42 -10.23 13.13
CA ASN A 78 -3.02 -8.85 13.34
C ASN A 78 -1.76 -8.55 12.54
N TYR A 79 -1.95 -7.96 11.36
CA TYR A 79 -0.89 -7.76 10.40
C TYR A 79 -0.30 -6.37 10.52
N THR A 80 1.03 -6.27 10.67
CA THR A 80 1.72 -5.00 10.45
C THR A 80 1.76 -4.73 8.95
N MET A 81 1.20 -3.59 8.53
CA MET A 81 1.19 -3.16 7.13
C MET A 81 2.35 -2.21 6.86
N THR A 82 3.17 -2.56 5.86
CA THR A 82 4.29 -1.75 5.38
C THR A 82 4.15 -1.49 3.89
N LEU A 83 4.45 -0.26 3.46
CA LEU A 83 4.47 0.17 2.06
C LEU A 83 5.85 0.70 1.67
N VAL A 84 6.39 0.24 0.54
CA VAL A 84 7.58 0.81 -0.10
C VAL A 84 7.19 1.40 -1.45
N ILE A 85 7.31 2.71 -1.61
CA ILE A 85 7.03 3.44 -2.86
C ILE A 85 8.32 3.61 -3.64
N LYS A 86 8.36 3.25 -4.92
CA LYS A 86 9.52 3.42 -5.81
C LYS A 86 10.86 2.98 -5.18
N ALA A 87 10.87 1.85 -4.47
CA ALA A 87 12.05 1.36 -3.74
C ALA A 87 12.64 2.34 -2.69
N GLY A 88 11.81 3.25 -2.18
CA GLY A 88 12.15 4.22 -1.14
C GLY A 88 12.24 3.60 0.26
N VAL A 89 12.12 4.46 1.27
CA VAL A 89 12.10 4.02 2.68
C VAL A 89 10.74 3.36 2.98
N PRO A 90 10.72 2.19 3.64
CA PRO A 90 9.48 1.58 4.08
C PRO A 90 8.67 2.49 5.01
N LEU A 91 7.39 2.66 4.71
CA LEU A 91 6.41 3.34 5.53
C LEU A 91 5.62 2.29 6.31
N THR A 92 5.75 2.28 7.64
CA THR A 92 4.87 1.48 8.49
C THR A 92 3.56 2.22 8.68
N LEU A 93 2.47 1.63 8.19
CA LEU A 93 1.16 2.26 8.11
C LEU A 93 0.26 1.94 9.30
N GLY A 94 0.68 0.97 10.13
CA GLY A 94 -0.06 0.52 11.30
C GLY A 94 -0.46 -0.94 11.17
N ASN A 95 -1.44 -1.32 11.99
CA ASN A 95 -1.92 -2.69 12.04
C ASN A 95 -3.24 -2.81 11.28
N VAL A 96 -3.35 -3.86 10.46
CA VAL A 96 -4.59 -4.33 9.87
C VAL A 96 -5.07 -5.51 10.70
N ILE A 97 -6.18 -5.32 11.39
CA ILE A 97 -6.84 -6.36 12.19
C ILE A 97 -7.89 -7.02 11.31
N ILE A 98 -7.75 -8.32 11.11
CA ILE A 98 -8.70 -9.14 10.36
C ILE A 98 -9.41 -10.04 11.35
N ASP A 99 -10.72 -9.87 11.45
CA ASP A 99 -11.55 -10.59 12.42
C ASP A 99 -12.30 -11.74 11.74
N GLU A 100 -12.64 -12.75 12.54
CA GLU A 100 -13.62 -13.76 12.13
C GLU A 100 -15.00 -13.10 12.04
N CYS A 101 -15.64 -13.16 10.87
CA CYS A 101 -17.00 -12.66 10.69
C CYS A 101 -18.00 -13.80 10.88
N LEU A 102 -18.92 -13.59 11.83
CA LEU A 102 -19.94 -14.56 12.26
C LEU A 102 -21.16 -14.59 11.34
#